data_AF-A0A4P5Y1U7-F1
#
_entry.id   AF-A0A4P5Y1U7-F1
#
_cell.length_a   1.000
_cell.length_b   1.000
_cell.length_c   1.000
_cell.angle_alpha   90.00
_cell.angle_beta   90.00
_cell.angle_gamma   90.00
#
_symmetry.space_group_name_H-M   'P 1'
#
loop_
_entity.id
_entity.type
_entity.pdbx_description
1 polymer ?
#
loop_
_entity_poly.entity_id
_entity_poly.type
_entity_poly.pdbx_seq_one_letter_code
_entity_poly.pdbx_strand_id
1 'polypeptide(L)'
;MTDDELLDRHFLGDGTVRAALAQRMAADAAMRAAFVARSRFETILRRACIQQSSAVHTPLRPGRPASGWWLAAAAAVLVIGVGSSAWLFRNREPEPFVAVVNGTVLADGQAVRTAQSGTALVVGDAPAAITLVDGSTATLSAASRLTFHERSGKTRATIELASGRGSFAIAKGPDQVHVTTAVGRVVVLGTRFSVAANPAQRTMDVSVDEGRVEVQVGDERVLLTNGERRSFIDPAVRSRRSRDGLVVATSDGRLAVRSVREGEGAVEQLVVARDADLVIDGRPASLLELPPGSRIRYVIEDDLVIALTAHGQLITAKVASVEPDALLVSTTGQQQPLRLELDPLVEVAIDGRPAGISQISIGSKASLLMSTDGRRVMAVTVATPKADLRSSKPKPGKPGADRLDSDGPARPGGP
;
A
#
# COMPACT_ATOMS: atom_id res chain seq x y z
N MET A 1 10.61 -48.88 -46.64
CA MET A 1 9.37 -49.11 -45.88
C MET A 1 9.62 -48.59 -44.49
N THR A 2 8.86 -47.58 -44.06
CA THR A 2 8.98 -47.05 -42.69
C THR A 2 8.38 -48.04 -41.69
N ASP A 3 8.73 -47.91 -40.40
CA ASP A 3 8.19 -48.78 -39.36
C ASP A 3 6.65 -48.62 -39.24
N ASP A 4 6.12 -47.41 -39.45
CA ASP A 4 4.68 -47.16 -39.51
C ASP A 4 4.01 -47.84 -40.71
N GLU A 5 4.64 -47.80 -41.89
CA GLU A 5 4.12 -48.42 -43.11
C GLU A 5 4.15 -49.96 -43.03
N LEU A 6 5.16 -50.52 -42.35
CA LEU A 6 5.25 -51.95 -42.00
C LEU A 6 4.09 -52.39 -41.09
N LEU A 7 3.79 -51.61 -40.05
CA LEU A 7 2.70 -51.88 -39.12
C LEU A 7 1.34 -51.75 -39.81
N ASP A 8 1.12 -50.67 -40.56
CA ASP A 8 -0.17 -50.43 -41.23
C ASP A 8 -0.50 -51.53 -42.24
N ARG A 9 0.46 -51.96 -43.08
CA ARG A 9 0.23 -53.09 -44.00
C ARG A 9 -0.09 -54.39 -43.25
N HIS A 10 0.58 -54.64 -42.13
CA HIS A 10 0.31 -55.83 -41.32
C HIS A 10 -1.10 -55.82 -40.72
N PHE A 11 -1.55 -54.70 -40.14
CA PHE A 11 -2.88 -54.59 -39.55
C PHE A 11 -4.00 -54.51 -40.60
N LEU A 12 -3.69 -54.08 -41.83
CA LEU A 12 -4.58 -54.17 -43.00
C LEU A 12 -4.67 -55.61 -43.58
N GLY A 13 -3.98 -56.58 -42.99
CA GLY A 13 -4.08 -58.00 -43.36
C GLY A 13 -3.11 -58.45 -44.44
N ASP A 14 -2.09 -57.65 -44.77
CA ASP A 14 -1.06 -58.04 -45.73
C ASP A 14 -0.12 -59.10 -45.13
N GLY A 15 -0.30 -60.35 -45.54
CA GLY A 15 0.52 -61.47 -45.08
C GLY A 15 1.98 -61.40 -45.56
N THR A 16 2.27 -60.62 -46.61
CA THR A 16 3.61 -60.56 -47.22
C THR A 16 4.62 -59.83 -46.34
N VAL A 17 4.17 -58.93 -45.45
CA VAL A 17 5.04 -58.16 -44.56
C VAL A 17 5.38 -58.88 -43.24
N ARG A 18 4.80 -60.06 -42.99
CA ARG A 18 4.89 -60.77 -41.70
C ARG A 18 6.34 -61.17 -41.34
N ALA A 19 7.12 -61.63 -42.31
CA ALA A 19 8.52 -62.03 -42.09
C ALA A 19 9.41 -60.82 -41.77
N ALA A 20 9.26 -59.73 -42.53
CA ALA A 20 9.99 -58.48 -42.31
C ALA A 20 9.65 -57.84 -40.97
N LEU A 21 8.37 -57.85 -40.58
CA LEU A 21 7.91 -57.36 -39.28
C LEU A 21 8.50 -58.18 -38.12
N ALA A 22 8.50 -59.51 -38.22
CA ALA A 22 9.06 -60.38 -37.19
C ALA A 22 10.57 -60.13 -36.98
N GLN A 23 11.32 -59.97 -38.07
CA GLN A 23 12.74 -59.64 -38.01
C GLN A 23 12.98 -58.25 -37.38
N ARG A 24 12.13 -57.27 -37.68
CA ARG A 24 12.23 -55.91 -37.13
C ARG A 24 11.87 -55.84 -35.65
N MET A 25 10.83 -56.56 -35.23
CA MET A 25 10.44 -56.68 -33.83
C MET A 25 11.47 -57.43 -32.99
N ALA A 26 12.26 -58.35 -33.57
CA ALA A 26 13.36 -58.99 -32.86
C ALA A 26 14.51 -57.99 -32.58
N ALA A 27 14.81 -57.11 -33.54
CA ALA A 27 15.92 -56.18 -33.46
C ALA A 27 15.64 -54.91 -32.62
N ASP A 28 14.39 -54.42 -32.58
CA ASP A 28 14.07 -53.10 -32.03
C ASP A 28 12.99 -53.13 -30.94
N ALA A 29 13.32 -52.61 -29.75
CA ALA A 29 12.40 -52.48 -28.62
C ALA A 29 11.30 -51.44 -28.85
N ALA A 30 11.58 -50.35 -29.57
CA ALA A 30 10.59 -49.34 -29.92
C ALA A 30 9.55 -49.92 -30.89
N MET A 31 9.99 -50.73 -31.86
CA MET A 31 9.09 -51.44 -32.77
C MET A 31 8.16 -52.43 -32.05
N ARG A 32 8.66 -53.13 -31.02
CA ARG A 32 7.83 -53.98 -30.16
C ARG A 32 6.77 -53.18 -29.40
N ALA A 33 7.15 -52.03 -28.85
CA ALA A 33 6.22 -51.14 -28.14
C ALA A 33 5.14 -50.57 -29.08
N ALA A 34 5.53 -50.15 -30.29
CA ALA A 34 4.62 -49.65 -31.32
C ALA A 34 3.62 -50.74 -31.77
N PHE A 35 4.09 -51.97 -31.98
CA PHE A 35 3.23 -53.11 -32.30
C PHE A 35 2.21 -53.41 -31.18
N VAL A 36 2.64 -53.39 -29.91
CA VAL A 36 1.74 -53.60 -28.76
C VAL A 36 0.72 -52.47 -28.63
N ALA A 37 1.12 -51.22 -28.85
CA ALA A 37 0.21 -50.08 -28.82
C ALA A 37 -0.84 -50.18 -29.93
N ARG A 38 -0.41 -50.51 -31.16
CA ARG A 38 -1.29 -50.63 -32.32
C ARG A 38 -2.25 -51.83 -32.21
N SER A 39 -1.78 -52.98 -31.71
CA SER A 39 -2.63 -54.17 -31.48
C SER A 39 -3.66 -53.96 -30.37
N ARG A 40 -3.32 -53.21 -29.30
CA ARG A 40 -4.29 -52.80 -28.27
C ARG A 40 -5.38 -51.89 -28.86
N PHE A 41 -5.00 -50.93 -29.70
CA PHE A 41 -5.94 -50.04 -30.37
C PHE A 41 -6.89 -50.80 -31.32
N GLU A 42 -6.37 -51.72 -32.14
CA GLU A 42 -7.16 -52.59 -33.02
C GLU A 42 -8.12 -53.48 -32.23
N THR A 43 -7.69 -54.01 -31.08
CA THR A 43 -8.55 -54.82 -30.19
C THR A 43 -9.69 -54.00 -29.60
N ILE A 44 -9.43 -52.74 -29.22
CA ILE A 44 -10.44 -51.81 -28.71
C ILE A 44 -11.45 -51.48 -29.82
N LEU A 45 -10.97 -51.19 -31.04
CA LEU A 45 -11.84 -50.92 -32.19
C LEU A 45 -12.70 -52.12 -32.57
N ARG A 46 -12.15 -53.34 -32.56
CA ARG A 46 -12.92 -54.57 -32.83
C ARG A 46 -13.99 -54.82 -31.77
N ARG A 47 -13.68 -54.59 -30.48
CA ARG A 47 -14.68 -54.70 -29.40
C ARG A 47 -15.80 -53.66 -29.55
N ALA A 48 -15.47 -52.43 -29.94
CA ALA A 48 -16.46 -51.39 -30.21
C ALA A 48 -17.36 -51.74 -31.42
N CYS A 49 -16.79 -52.33 -32.47
CA CYS A 49 -17.54 -52.70 -33.67
C CYS A 49 -18.43 -53.94 -33.47
N ILE A 50 -18.01 -54.91 -32.66
CA ILE A 50 -18.80 -56.12 -32.33
C ILE A 50 -20.01 -55.78 -31.45
N GLN A 51 -19.96 -54.70 -30.65
CA GLN A 51 -21.11 -54.24 -29.85
C GLN A 51 -22.21 -53.56 -30.68
N GLN A 52 -21.94 -53.13 -31.91
CA GLN A 52 -22.93 -52.45 -32.76
C GLN A 52 -23.72 -53.36 -33.72
N SER A 53 -23.32 -54.62 -33.92
CA SER A 53 -23.91 -55.50 -34.96
C SER A 53 -24.85 -56.61 -34.47
N SER A 54 -25.33 -56.56 -33.22
CA SER A 54 -26.30 -57.55 -32.70
C SER A 54 -27.64 -56.95 -32.33
N ALA A 55 -28.42 -56.57 -33.34
CA ALA A 55 -29.88 -56.51 -33.32
C ALA A 55 -30.39 -56.39 -34.77
N VAL A 56 -31.32 -57.16 -35.36
CA VAL A 56 -32.12 -58.36 -35.08
C VAL A 56 -32.75 -58.72 -36.44
N HIS A 57 -32.80 -60.02 -36.81
CA HIS A 57 -33.93 -60.64 -37.53
C HIS A 57 -33.86 -62.12 -37.16
N THR A 58 -34.87 -62.75 -36.54
CA THR A 58 -36.02 -63.48 -37.13
C THR A 58 -36.64 -64.33 -35.97
N PRO A 59 -37.67 -65.18 -36.17
CA PRO A 59 -39.09 -64.99 -36.52
C PRO A 59 -40.05 -65.17 -35.32
N LEU A 60 -41.34 -64.87 -35.55
CA LEU A 60 -42.47 -65.10 -34.64
C LEU A 60 -42.79 -66.60 -34.46
N ARG A 61 -42.93 -67.06 -33.21
CA ARG A 61 -43.94 -68.05 -32.76
C ARG A 61 -44.12 -68.00 -31.22
N PRO A 62 -45.33 -68.24 -30.68
CA PRO A 62 -45.71 -67.79 -29.34
C PRO A 62 -45.62 -68.88 -28.27
N GLY A 63 -45.39 -68.47 -27.00
CA GLY A 63 -45.74 -69.30 -25.85
C GLY A 63 -45.02 -69.03 -24.52
N ARG A 64 -45.72 -68.32 -23.62
CA ARG A 64 -45.62 -68.26 -22.14
C ARG A 64 -44.79 -67.13 -21.50
N PRO A 65 -45.29 -66.52 -20.38
CA PRO A 65 -44.77 -65.27 -19.85
C PRO A 65 -43.58 -65.51 -18.91
N ALA A 66 -42.52 -64.73 -19.07
CA ALA A 66 -41.42 -64.66 -18.11
C ALA A 66 -41.30 -63.23 -17.57
N SER A 67 -41.79 -63.07 -16.33
CA SER A 67 -41.22 -62.30 -15.22
C SER A 67 -40.63 -60.90 -15.49
N GLY A 68 -41.24 -59.89 -14.85
CA GLY A 68 -40.90 -58.45 -14.92
C GLY A 68 -39.52 -58.01 -14.39
N TRP A 69 -38.53 -58.90 -14.29
CA TRP A 69 -37.16 -58.54 -13.89
C TRP A 69 -36.39 -57.74 -14.95
N TRP A 70 -36.77 -57.82 -16.22
CA TRP A 70 -36.11 -57.05 -17.29
C TRP A 70 -36.39 -55.54 -17.23
N LEU A 71 -37.55 -55.13 -16.71
CA LEU A 71 -37.88 -53.71 -16.47
C LEU A 71 -37.06 -53.13 -15.30
N ALA A 72 -36.78 -53.94 -14.27
CA ALA A 72 -35.95 -53.53 -13.15
C ALA A 72 -34.47 -53.32 -13.55
N ALA A 73 -33.94 -54.17 -14.43
CA ALA A 73 -32.57 -54.05 -14.93
C ALA A 73 -32.35 -52.79 -15.80
N ALA A 74 -33.32 -52.44 -16.65
CA ALA A 74 -33.24 -51.23 -17.47
C ALA A 74 -33.34 -49.93 -16.63
N ALA A 75 -34.17 -49.94 -15.59
CA ALA A 75 -34.28 -48.81 -14.66
C ALA A 75 -32.99 -48.60 -13.85
N ALA A 76 -32.33 -49.69 -13.43
CA ALA A 76 -31.07 -49.61 -12.67
C ALA A 76 -29.93 -48.95 -13.47
N VAL A 77 -29.81 -49.24 -14.78
CA VAL A 77 -28.77 -48.65 -15.63
C VAL A 77 -29.01 -47.15 -15.84
N LEU A 78 -30.27 -46.73 -15.99
CA LEU A 78 -30.63 -45.31 -16.09
C LEU A 78 -30.34 -44.56 -14.78
N VAL A 79 -30.66 -45.16 -13.62
CA VAL A 79 -30.36 -44.56 -12.31
C VAL A 79 -28.86 -44.48 -12.05
N ILE A 80 -28.09 -45.50 -12.44
CA ILE A 80 -26.62 -45.47 -12.32
C ILE A 80 -26.02 -44.48 -13.31
N GLY A 81 -26.52 -44.37 -14.54
CA GLY A 81 -26.04 -43.41 -15.54
C GLY A 81 -26.35 -41.96 -15.18
N VAL A 82 -27.59 -41.68 -14.78
CA VAL A 82 -28.00 -40.35 -14.30
C VAL A 82 -27.33 -40.03 -12.96
N GLY A 83 -27.22 -41.01 -12.06
CA GLY A 83 -26.54 -40.87 -10.78
C GLY A 83 -25.04 -40.65 -10.91
N SER A 84 -24.36 -41.38 -11.79
CA SER A 84 -22.93 -41.19 -12.07
C SER A 84 -22.66 -39.89 -12.81
N SER A 85 -23.52 -39.48 -13.75
CA SER A 85 -23.45 -38.16 -14.38
C SER A 85 -23.67 -37.04 -13.36
N ALA A 86 -24.72 -37.13 -12.53
CA ALA A 86 -24.97 -36.16 -11.47
C ALA A 86 -23.83 -36.11 -10.44
N TRP A 87 -23.23 -37.26 -10.11
CA TRP A 87 -22.07 -37.35 -9.23
C TRP A 87 -20.80 -36.74 -9.85
N LEU A 88 -20.56 -36.97 -11.15
CA LEU A 88 -19.46 -36.36 -11.90
C LEU A 88 -19.62 -34.84 -12.06
N PHE A 89 -20.84 -34.35 -12.26
CA PHE A 89 -21.11 -32.91 -12.31
C PHE A 89 -21.07 -32.25 -10.93
N ARG A 90 -21.40 -32.98 -9.87
CA ARG A 90 -21.37 -32.49 -8.47
C ARG A 90 -19.97 -32.49 -7.87
N ASN A 91 -19.06 -33.33 -8.36
CA ASN A 91 -17.68 -33.44 -7.88
C ASN A 91 -16.65 -32.75 -8.79
N ARG A 92 -17.06 -31.84 -9.69
CA ARG A 92 -16.08 -30.96 -10.35
C ARG A 92 -15.53 -29.98 -9.31
N GLU A 93 -14.28 -30.20 -8.92
CA GLU A 93 -13.49 -29.21 -8.18
C GLU A 93 -13.59 -27.88 -8.94
N PRO A 94 -13.95 -26.76 -8.28
CA PRO A 94 -14.01 -25.46 -8.95
C PRO A 94 -12.65 -25.13 -9.55
N GLU A 95 -12.62 -24.68 -10.79
CA GLU A 95 -11.37 -24.41 -11.49
C GLU A 95 -10.56 -23.33 -10.76
N PRO A 96 -9.22 -23.48 -10.67
CA PRO A 96 -8.39 -22.48 -10.01
C PRO A 96 -8.42 -21.16 -10.76
N PHE A 97 -8.76 -20.07 -10.06
CA PHE A 97 -8.87 -18.73 -10.64
C PHE A 97 -7.51 -18.05 -10.82
N VAL A 98 -6.56 -18.35 -9.93
CA VAL A 98 -5.20 -17.79 -9.92
C VAL A 98 -4.17 -18.91 -9.97
N ALA A 99 -3.15 -18.74 -10.81
CA ALA A 99 -1.97 -19.60 -10.89
C ALA A 99 -0.70 -18.80 -10.56
N VAL A 100 0.16 -19.34 -9.71
CA VAL A 100 1.45 -18.75 -9.33
C VAL A 100 2.54 -19.19 -10.30
N VAL A 101 3.03 -18.26 -11.10
CA VAL A 101 4.05 -18.50 -12.12
C VAL A 101 5.45 -18.48 -11.53
N ASN A 102 5.73 -17.52 -10.63
CA ASN A 102 7.03 -17.36 -10.00
C ASN A 102 6.89 -16.74 -8.59
N GLY A 103 7.87 -17.01 -7.73
CA GLY A 103 7.91 -16.55 -6.35
C GLY A 103 7.14 -17.44 -5.39
N THR A 104 7.01 -16.94 -4.17
CA THR A 104 6.29 -17.60 -3.07
C THR A 104 5.04 -16.80 -2.75
N VAL A 105 3.88 -17.44 -2.89
CA VAL A 105 2.58 -16.88 -2.50
C VAL A 105 1.97 -17.81 -1.46
N LEU A 106 1.49 -17.22 -0.37
CA LEU A 106 0.92 -17.92 0.77
C LEU A 106 -0.59 -17.70 0.78
N ALA A 107 -1.35 -18.77 0.99
CA ALA A 107 -2.76 -18.73 1.38
C ALA A 107 -2.89 -19.42 2.74
N ASP A 108 -3.54 -18.77 3.71
CA ASP A 108 -3.64 -19.26 5.09
C ASP A 108 -2.29 -19.67 5.71
N GLY A 109 -1.23 -18.94 5.34
CA GLY A 109 0.14 -19.17 5.80
C GLY A 109 0.87 -20.33 5.11
N GLN A 110 0.25 -21.06 4.18
CA GLN A 110 0.85 -22.15 3.43
C GLN A 110 1.18 -21.73 1.99
N ALA A 111 2.31 -22.18 1.46
CA ALA A 111 2.69 -21.87 0.09
C ALA A 111 1.77 -22.58 -0.91
N VAL A 112 1.17 -21.82 -1.82
CA VAL A 112 0.24 -22.33 -2.83
C VAL A 112 0.77 -22.09 -4.24
N ARG A 113 0.37 -22.97 -5.16
CA ARG A 113 0.63 -22.83 -6.61
C ARG A 113 -0.60 -22.36 -7.38
N THR A 114 -1.78 -22.57 -6.81
CA THR A 114 -3.06 -22.13 -7.33
C THR A 114 -3.94 -21.65 -6.18
N ALA A 115 -4.88 -20.76 -6.46
CA ALA A 115 -5.86 -20.28 -5.49
C ALA A 115 -7.24 -20.11 -6.11
N GLN A 116 -8.27 -20.27 -5.28
CA GLN A 116 -9.66 -20.04 -5.65
C GLN A 116 -10.01 -18.55 -5.53
N SER A 117 -11.11 -18.15 -6.15
CA SER A 117 -11.71 -16.84 -5.92
C SER A 117 -12.04 -16.63 -4.43
N GLY A 118 -11.78 -15.44 -3.92
CA GLY A 118 -12.00 -15.05 -2.52
C GLY A 118 -10.88 -15.45 -1.56
N THR A 119 -9.88 -16.22 -2.01
CA THR A 119 -8.73 -16.58 -1.16
C THR A 119 -7.79 -15.39 -0.97
N ALA A 120 -7.50 -15.03 0.28
CA ALA A 120 -6.52 -14.00 0.61
C ALA A 120 -5.09 -14.55 0.38
N LEU A 121 -4.31 -13.81 -0.41
CA LEU A 121 -2.95 -14.15 -0.79
C LEU A 121 -1.95 -13.18 -0.17
N VAL A 122 -0.85 -13.73 0.32
CA VAL A 122 0.28 -12.97 0.87
C VAL A 122 1.54 -13.35 0.10
N VAL A 123 2.21 -12.36 -0.48
CA VAL A 123 3.50 -12.57 -1.15
C VAL A 123 4.59 -12.73 -0.09
N GLY A 124 5.48 -13.70 -0.27
CA GLY A 124 6.63 -13.91 0.59
C GLY A 124 7.69 -12.78 0.50
N ASP A 125 8.93 -13.11 0.86
CA ASP A 125 10.02 -12.13 0.98
C ASP A 125 10.58 -11.64 -0.36
N ALA A 126 10.18 -12.25 -1.47
CA ALA A 126 10.56 -11.87 -2.83
C ALA A 126 9.32 -11.59 -3.70
N PRO A 127 9.45 -10.77 -4.76
CA PRO A 127 8.36 -10.53 -5.68
C PRO A 127 7.81 -11.83 -6.29
N ALA A 128 6.50 -11.89 -6.50
CA ALA A 128 5.82 -13.02 -7.11
C ALA A 128 5.08 -12.59 -8.38
N ALA A 129 5.02 -13.50 -9.36
CA ALA A 129 4.26 -13.34 -10.58
C ALA A 129 3.11 -14.34 -10.60
N ILE A 130 1.92 -13.86 -10.92
CA ILE A 130 0.69 -14.65 -10.98
C ILE A 130 -0.05 -14.39 -12.29
N THR A 131 -0.82 -15.38 -12.71
CA THR A 131 -1.68 -15.33 -13.89
C THR A 131 -3.11 -15.65 -13.47
N LEU A 132 -4.06 -14.88 -13.98
CA LEU A 132 -5.48 -15.10 -13.79
C LEU A 132 -6.02 -15.99 -14.93
N VAL A 133 -7.17 -16.62 -14.70
CA VAL A 133 -7.83 -17.51 -15.68
C VAL A 133 -8.11 -16.83 -17.04
N ASP A 134 -8.24 -15.50 -17.07
CA ASP A 134 -8.49 -14.72 -18.30
C ASP A 134 -7.21 -14.36 -19.08
N GLY A 135 -6.04 -14.83 -18.62
CA GLY A 135 -4.74 -14.53 -19.20
C GLY A 135 -4.12 -13.22 -18.73
N SER A 136 -4.81 -12.43 -17.91
CA SER A 136 -4.22 -11.27 -17.25
C SER A 136 -3.11 -11.70 -16.29
N THR A 137 -2.08 -10.86 -16.14
CA THR A 137 -0.94 -11.14 -15.27
C THR A 137 -0.76 -10.04 -14.23
N ALA A 138 -0.28 -10.42 -13.06
CA ALA A 138 0.10 -9.50 -12.01
C ALA A 138 1.47 -9.84 -11.45
N THR A 139 2.32 -8.84 -11.31
CA THR A 139 3.60 -8.93 -10.60
C THR A 139 3.47 -8.16 -9.30
N LEU A 140 3.71 -8.82 -8.18
CA LEU A 140 3.47 -8.30 -6.84
C LEU A 140 4.79 -8.15 -6.11
N SER A 141 4.98 -7.03 -5.41
CA SER A 141 6.16 -6.85 -4.55
C SER A 141 6.08 -7.77 -3.33
N ALA A 142 7.24 -8.02 -2.72
CA ALA A 142 7.34 -8.74 -1.46
C ALA A 142 6.36 -8.18 -0.40
N ALA A 143 5.84 -9.06 0.45
CA ALA A 143 4.87 -8.76 1.52
C ALA A 143 3.54 -8.11 1.07
N SER A 144 3.23 -8.06 -0.24
CA SER A 144 1.94 -7.58 -0.71
C SER A 144 0.81 -8.53 -0.29
N ARG A 145 -0.36 -7.96 0.03
CA ARG A 145 -1.55 -8.70 0.44
C ARG A 145 -2.71 -8.36 -0.47
N LEU A 146 -3.31 -9.37 -1.07
CA LEU A 146 -4.41 -9.18 -1.99
C LEU A 146 -5.35 -10.37 -2.07
N THR A 147 -6.58 -10.11 -2.48
CA THR A 147 -7.62 -11.11 -2.71
C THR A 147 -8.15 -10.95 -4.14
N PHE A 148 -8.31 -12.06 -4.85
CA PHE A 148 -8.89 -12.07 -6.19
C PHE A 148 -10.31 -12.58 -6.14
N HIS A 149 -11.23 -11.85 -6.74
CA HIS A 149 -12.63 -12.25 -6.87
C HIS A 149 -13.00 -12.42 -8.34
N GLU A 150 -13.72 -13.49 -8.61
CA GLU A 150 -14.29 -13.83 -9.92
C GLU A 150 -15.34 -12.82 -10.40
N ARG A 151 -15.80 -13.05 -11.63
CA ARG A 151 -16.77 -12.22 -12.33
C ARG A 151 -18.02 -11.97 -11.49
N SER A 152 -18.41 -10.70 -11.41
CA SER A 152 -19.70 -10.26 -10.88
C SER A 152 -20.35 -9.28 -11.86
N GLY A 153 -21.40 -9.74 -12.56
CA GLY A 153 -22.13 -8.93 -13.54
C GLY A 153 -21.25 -8.43 -14.71
N LYS A 154 -21.08 -7.09 -14.79
CA LYS A 154 -20.23 -6.39 -15.79
C LYS A 154 -18.76 -6.25 -15.36
N THR A 155 -18.43 -6.64 -14.13
CA THR A 155 -17.06 -6.67 -13.63
C THR A 155 -16.52 -8.09 -13.81
N ARG A 156 -15.53 -8.26 -14.67
CA ARG A 156 -14.92 -9.56 -14.97
C ARG A 156 -14.06 -10.09 -13.82
N ALA A 157 -13.38 -9.21 -13.11
CA ALA A 157 -12.58 -9.55 -11.93
C ALA A 157 -12.49 -8.36 -10.99
N THR A 158 -12.44 -8.64 -9.68
CA THR A 158 -12.11 -7.64 -8.66
C THR A 158 -10.86 -8.07 -7.91
N ILE A 159 -9.89 -7.17 -7.80
CA ILE A 159 -8.63 -7.39 -7.11
C ILE A 159 -8.64 -6.47 -5.88
N GLU A 160 -8.74 -7.03 -4.69
CA GLU A 160 -8.64 -6.26 -3.45
C GLU A 160 -7.19 -6.23 -3.01
N LEU A 161 -6.52 -5.08 -3.18
CA LEU A 161 -5.14 -4.87 -2.73
C LEU A 161 -5.16 -4.20 -1.36
N ALA A 162 -4.99 -5.01 -0.30
CA ALA A 162 -5.00 -4.53 1.08
C ALA A 162 -3.74 -3.75 1.45
N SER A 163 -2.57 -4.18 0.95
CA SER A 163 -1.29 -3.50 1.18
C SER A 163 -0.22 -3.93 0.18
N GLY A 164 0.77 -3.07 -0.06
CA GLY A 164 1.92 -3.38 -0.91
C GLY A 164 1.78 -2.81 -2.32
N ARG A 165 2.45 -3.41 -3.30
CA ARG A 165 2.47 -2.93 -4.68
C ARG A 165 2.22 -4.07 -5.65
N GLY A 166 1.35 -3.82 -6.63
CA GLY A 166 1.11 -4.70 -7.76
C GLY A 166 1.26 -3.96 -9.08
N SER A 167 1.90 -4.59 -10.06
CA SER A 167 1.88 -4.20 -11.47
C SER A 167 1.01 -5.18 -12.23
N PHE A 168 0.03 -4.67 -12.96
CA PHE A 168 -1.02 -5.44 -13.61
C PHE A 168 -0.95 -5.23 -15.12
N ALA A 169 -0.97 -6.33 -15.87
CA ALA A 169 -1.18 -6.32 -17.31
C ALA A 169 -2.50 -7.04 -17.59
N ILE A 170 -3.56 -6.25 -17.76
CA ILE A 170 -4.93 -6.73 -17.92
C ILE A 170 -5.24 -6.92 -19.40
N ALA A 171 -5.76 -8.11 -19.76
CA ALA A 171 -6.17 -8.41 -21.12
C ALA A 171 -7.30 -7.48 -21.58
N LYS A 172 -7.25 -7.03 -22.85
CA LYS A 172 -8.27 -6.14 -23.41
C LYS A 172 -9.63 -6.84 -23.51
N GLY A 173 -10.70 -6.20 -23.03
CA GLY A 173 -12.04 -6.74 -23.07
C GLY A 173 -13.14 -5.69 -22.85
N PRO A 174 -14.41 -6.03 -23.14
CA PRO A 174 -15.55 -5.14 -22.93
C PRO A 174 -16.00 -5.02 -21.45
N ASP A 175 -15.62 -5.98 -20.62
CA ASP A 175 -15.96 -6.02 -19.20
C ASP A 175 -14.85 -5.38 -18.36
N GLN A 176 -15.22 -4.76 -17.24
CA GLN A 176 -14.27 -4.03 -16.39
C GLN A 176 -13.51 -4.96 -15.45
N VAL A 177 -12.27 -4.60 -15.15
CA VAL A 177 -11.51 -5.12 -14.01
C VAL A 177 -11.38 -4.00 -12.98
N HIS A 178 -11.67 -4.31 -11.74
CA HIS A 178 -11.59 -3.36 -10.62
C HIS A 178 -10.43 -3.74 -9.72
N VAL A 179 -9.56 -2.78 -9.38
CA VAL A 179 -8.59 -2.93 -8.29
C VAL A 179 -9.02 -2.03 -7.15
N THR A 180 -9.43 -2.61 -6.02
CA THR A 180 -9.95 -1.89 -4.86
C THR A 180 -8.88 -1.86 -3.78
N THR A 181 -8.69 -0.70 -3.17
CA THR A 181 -7.84 -0.49 -1.99
C THR A 181 -8.67 0.15 -0.87
N ALA A 182 -8.08 0.34 0.31
CA ALA A 182 -8.72 1.10 1.38
C ALA A 182 -8.99 2.58 1.02
N VAL A 183 -8.28 3.15 0.04
CA VAL A 183 -8.40 4.57 -0.36
C VAL A 183 -9.43 4.77 -1.47
N GLY A 184 -9.56 3.81 -2.37
CA GLY A 184 -10.42 3.95 -3.54
C GLY A 184 -10.32 2.79 -4.51
N ARG A 185 -10.96 2.97 -5.66
CA ARG A 185 -11.10 1.96 -6.70
C ARG A 185 -10.46 2.42 -8.00
N VAL A 186 -9.77 1.50 -8.65
CA VAL A 186 -9.17 1.66 -9.97
C VAL A 186 -9.95 0.79 -10.95
N VAL A 187 -10.42 1.36 -12.06
CA VAL A 187 -11.28 0.71 -13.06
C VAL A 187 -10.58 0.72 -14.42
N VAL A 188 -10.47 -0.47 -15.03
CA VAL A 188 -9.78 -0.66 -16.31
C VAL A 188 -10.53 -1.63 -17.22
N LEU A 189 -10.24 -1.58 -18.52
CA LEU A 189 -10.78 -2.49 -19.56
C LEU A 189 -9.71 -3.30 -20.29
N GLY A 190 -8.42 -2.98 -20.09
CA GLY A 190 -7.33 -3.55 -20.88
C GLY A 190 -6.11 -2.65 -20.90
N THR A 191 -5.39 -2.63 -19.78
CA THR A 191 -4.42 -1.59 -19.44
C THR A 191 -3.22 -2.24 -18.75
N ARG A 192 -2.03 -1.67 -18.96
CA ARG A 192 -0.85 -1.96 -18.15
C ARG A 192 -0.62 -0.81 -17.17
N PHE A 193 -0.65 -1.11 -15.88
CA PHE A 193 -0.60 -0.10 -14.83
C PHE A 193 -0.05 -0.71 -13.54
N SER A 194 0.33 0.14 -12.59
CA SER A 194 0.73 -0.27 -11.25
C SER A 194 -0.08 0.47 -10.20
N VAL A 195 -0.37 -0.22 -9.10
CA VAL A 195 -1.02 0.34 -7.92
C VAL A 195 -0.16 0.01 -6.70
N ALA A 196 0.12 1.01 -5.87
CA ALA A 196 0.72 0.82 -4.56
C ALA A 196 -0.25 1.30 -3.48
N ALA A 197 -0.63 0.41 -2.56
CA ALA A 197 -1.52 0.70 -1.45
C ALA A 197 -0.71 0.78 -0.14
N ASN A 198 -0.81 1.92 0.54
CA ASN A 198 -0.19 2.14 1.85
C ASN A 198 -1.29 2.40 2.90
N PRO A 199 -1.76 1.36 3.60
CA PRO A 199 -2.83 1.52 4.58
C PRO A 199 -2.41 2.35 5.80
N ALA A 200 -1.13 2.35 6.18
CA ALA A 200 -0.65 3.14 7.32
C ALA A 200 -0.70 4.65 7.05
N GLN A 201 -0.40 5.06 5.82
CA GLN A 201 -0.49 6.46 5.40
C GLN A 201 -1.84 6.81 4.76
N ARG A 202 -2.71 5.81 4.60
CA ARG A 202 -3.96 5.87 3.84
C ARG A 202 -3.79 6.52 2.47
N THR A 203 -2.75 6.08 1.75
CA THR A 203 -2.45 6.55 0.41
C THR A 203 -2.48 5.43 -0.62
N MET A 204 -2.78 5.81 -1.86
CA MET A 204 -2.75 4.95 -3.02
C MET A 204 -2.04 5.67 -4.16
N ASP A 205 -0.97 5.08 -4.68
CA ASP A 205 -0.31 5.57 -5.90
C ASP A 205 -0.76 4.74 -7.09
N VAL A 206 -1.08 5.41 -8.21
CA VAL A 206 -1.44 4.76 -9.47
C VAL A 206 -0.54 5.32 -10.58
N SER A 207 0.06 4.43 -11.38
CA SER A 207 0.83 4.78 -12.58
C SER A 207 0.37 3.98 -13.78
N VAL A 208 0.28 4.61 -14.94
CA VAL A 208 -0.22 3.98 -16.18
C VAL A 208 0.90 3.86 -17.21
N ASP A 209 1.19 2.64 -17.63
CA ASP A 209 2.20 2.35 -18.66
C ASP A 209 1.60 2.24 -20.07
N GLU A 210 0.41 1.67 -20.19
CA GLU A 210 -0.30 1.54 -21.48
C GLU A 210 -1.80 1.54 -21.25
N GLY A 211 -2.55 2.31 -22.03
CA GLY A 211 -4.01 2.32 -22.00
C GLY A 211 -4.57 3.47 -21.16
N ARG A 212 -5.71 3.21 -20.51
CA ARG A 212 -6.43 4.19 -19.69
C ARG A 212 -6.88 3.58 -18.38
N VAL A 213 -6.84 4.38 -17.33
CA VAL A 213 -7.25 4.01 -15.97
C VAL A 213 -8.21 5.06 -15.45
N GLU A 214 -9.40 4.66 -15.02
CA GLU A 214 -10.24 5.52 -14.21
C GLU A 214 -9.98 5.23 -12.73
N VAL A 215 -9.70 6.25 -11.94
CA VAL A 215 -9.50 6.16 -10.49
C VAL A 215 -10.65 6.88 -9.80
N GLN A 216 -11.31 6.19 -8.87
CA GLN A 216 -12.43 6.66 -8.08
C GLN A 216 -12.02 6.74 -6.60
N VAL A 217 -12.06 7.92 -6.00
CA VAL A 217 -11.71 8.16 -4.58
C VAL A 217 -12.76 9.07 -3.96
N GLY A 218 -13.59 8.53 -3.07
CA GLY A 218 -14.81 9.22 -2.63
C GLY A 218 -15.69 9.57 -3.84
N ASP A 219 -16.03 10.85 -3.98
CA ASP A 219 -16.78 11.38 -5.13
C ASP A 219 -15.89 11.82 -6.31
N GLU A 220 -14.57 11.88 -6.12
CA GLU A 220 -13.62 12.28 -7.18
C GLU A 220 -13.43 11.12 -8.17
N ARG A 221 -13.55 11.42 -9.47
CA ARG A 221 -13.18 10.52 -10.57
C ARG A 221 -12.10 11.16 -11.41
N VAL A 222 -10.98 10.46 -11.55
CA VAL A 222 -9.80 10.92 -12.30
C VAL A 222 -9.48 9.92 -13.38
N LEU A 223 -9.40 10.39 -14.63
CA LEU A 223 -8.90 9.57 -15.73
C LEU A 223 -7.38 9.78 -15.85
N LEU A 224 -6.63 8.69 -15.82
CA LEU A 224 -5.19 8.63 -16.09
C LEU A 224 -4.93 7.91 -17.42
N THR A 225 -3.94 8.40 -18.14
CA THR A 225 -3.52 7.95 -19.47
C THR A 225 -2.03 7.59 -19.46
N ASN A 226 -1.53 7.05 -20.58
CA ASN A 226 -0.15 6.55 -20.68
C ASN A 226 0.90 7.58 -20.20
N GLY A 227 1.76 7.16 -19.28
CA GLY A 227 2.83 7.95 -18.70
C GLY A 227 2.42 8.74 -17.45
N GLU A 228 1.12 8.82 -17.16
CA GLU A 228 0.63 9.55 -16.00
C GLU A 228 0.76 8.72 -14.71
N ARG A 229 1.16 9.41 -13.64
CA ARG A 229 1.18 8.89 -12.27
C ARG A 229 0.55 9.90 -11.34
N ARG A 230 -0.25 9.42 -10.40
CA ARG A 230 -0.86 10.26 -9.36
C ARG A 230 -0.93 9.53 -8.03
N SER A 231 -0.78 10.31 -6.96
CA SER A 231 -0.98 9.85 -5.58
C SER A 231 -2.34 10.33 -5.08
N PHE A 232 -3.06 9.45 -4.42
CA PHE A 232 -4.37 9.67 -3.84
C PHE A 232 -4.31 9.42 -2.34
N ILE A 233 -5.04 10.22 -1.57
CA ILE A 233 -5.12 10.13 -0.11
C ILE A 233 -6.59 9.92 0.24
N ASP A 234 -6.86 9.06 1.22
CA ASP A 234 -8.19 8.84 1.76
C ASP A 234 -8.86 10.18 2.12
N PRO A 235 -10.06 10.48 1.58
CA PRO A 235 -10.77 11.71 1.88
C PRO A 235 -11.06 11.88 3.38
N ALA A 236 -11.21 10.79 4.15
CA ALA A 236 -11.35 10.85 5.60
C ALA A 236 -10.06 11.30 6.33
N VAL A 237 -8.90 11.18 5.68
CA VAL A 237 -7.64 11.79 6.18
C VAL A 237 -7.50 13.23 5.71
N ARG A 238 -8.05 13.56 4.53
CA ARG A 238 -8.18 14.96 4.10
C ARG A 238 -9.14 15.75 4.97
N SER A 239 -10.15 15.12 5.59
CA SER A 239 -11.12 15.82 6.42
C SER A 239 -10.44 16.33 7.69
N ARG A 240 -9.66 15.51 8.42
CA ARG A 240 -8.98 15.94 9.67
C ARG A 240 -7.65 16.68 9.43
N ARG A 241 -7.68 17.98 9.13
CA ARG A 241 -6.46 18.81 8.93
C ARG A 241 -6.16 19.70 10.13
N SER A 242 -4.93 19.62 10.65
CA SER A 242 -4.41 20.62 11.58
C SER A 242 -3.79 21.79 10.81
N ARG A 243 -4.24 23.01 11.09
CA ARG A 243 -3.72 24.26 10.53
C ARG A 243 -3.31 25.21 11.64
N ASP A 244 -2.34 26.08 11.35
CA ASP A 244 -1.92 27.18 12.23
C ASP A 244 -2.43 28.50 11.64
N GLY A 245 -2.93 29.40 12.48
CA GLY A 245 -3.60 30.62 12.05
C GLY A 245 -3.52 31.77 13.05
N LEU A 246 -3.87 32.97 12.60
CA LEU A 246 -4.10 34.14 13.43
C LEU A 246 -5.58 34.49 13.43
N VAL A 247 -6.15 34.68 14.61
CA VAL A 247 -7.55 35.08 14.77
C VAL A 247 -7.72 36.50 14.26
N VAL A 248 -8.67 36.72 13.36
CA VAL A 248 -9.03 38.06 12.85
C VAL A 248 -10.29 38.56 13.56
N ALA A 249 -11.29 37.70 13.69
CA ALA A 249 -12.54 37.99 14.38
C ALA A 249 -13.23 36.69 14.81
N THR A 250 -14.07 36.79 15.83
CA THR A 250 -14.92 35.70 16.31
C THR A 250 -16.35 36.20 16.42
N SER A 251 -17.30 35.32 16.11
CA SER A 251 -18.72 35.52 16.35
C SER A 251 -19.35 34.17 16.69
N ASP A 252 -20.64 34.16 17.04
CA ASP A 252 -21.33 32.90 17.37
C ASP A 252 -21.19 31.86 16.24
N GLY A 253 -20.55 30.73 16.56
CA GLY A 253 -20.26 29.63 15.65
C GLY A 253 -19.34 29.93 14.46
N ARG A 254 -18.71 31.11 14.38
CA ARG A 254 -17.82 31.47 13.26
C ARG A 254 -16.50 32.06 13.71
N LEU A 255 -15.45 31.63 13.02
CA LEU A 255 -14.07 32.01 13.26
C LEU A 255 -13.45 32.54 11.96
N ALA A 256 -13.01 33.79 11.98
CA ALA A 256 -12.23 34.36 10.88
C ALA A 256 -10.74 34.19 11.17
N VAL A 257 -10.02 33.49 10.29
CA VAL A 257 -8.60 33.15 10.47
C VAL A 257 -7.78 33.68 9.29
N ARG A 258 -6.61 34.22 9.59
CA ARG A 258 -5.58 34.49 8.60
C ARG A 258 -4.52 33.39 8.66
N SER A 259 -4.23 32.74 7.54
CA SER A 259 -3.15 31.74 7.45
C SER A 259 -1.79 32.35 7.77
N VAL A 260 -0.97 31.62 8.53
CA VAL A 260 0.44 31.99 8.80
C VAL A 260 1.39 31.39 7.75
N ARG A 261 0.92 30.41 6.97
CA ARG A 261 1.67 29.86 5.83
C ARG A 261 1.23 30.62 4.57
N GLU A 262 2.21 31.23 3.90
CA GLU A 262 2.12 32.03 2.66
C GLU A 262 1.78 33.53 2.84
N GLY A 263 2.59 34.36 2.17
CA GLY A 263 2.55 35.83 2.23
C GLY A 263 1.19 36.38 1.82
N GLU A 264 0.72 37.37 2.58
CA GLU A 264 -0.61 37.99 2.46
C GLU A 264 -1.77 36.98 2.38
N GLY A 265 -1.81 36.04 3.34
CA GLY A 265 -2.90 35.09 3.47
C GLY A 265 -4.27 35.77 3.55
N ALA A 266 -5.18 35.37 2.67
CA ALA A 266 -6.59 35.78 2.71
C ALA A 266 -7.22 35.40 4.06
N VAL A 267 -8.22 36.18 4.49
CA VAL A 267 -9.02 35.85 5.67
C VAL A 267 -10.03 34.77 5.29
N GLU A 268 -9.91 33.59 5.88
CA GLU A 268 -10.83 32.46 5.74
C GLU A 268 -11.90 32.55 6.84
N GLN A 269 -13.17 32.41 6.49
CA GLN A 269 -14.26 32.26 7.48
C GLN A 269 -14.57 30.77 7.64
N LEU A 270 -14.44 30.29 8.87
CA LEU A 270 -14.66 28.90 9.24
C LEU A 270 -15.87 28.77 10.16
N VAL A 271 -16.60 27.67 10.03
CA VAL A 271 -17.68 27.31 10.96
C VAL A 271 -17.08 26.48 12.08
N VAL A 272 -17.46 26.75 13.31
CA VAL A 272 -17.00 26.01 14.49
C VAL A 272 -18.11 25.07 14.96
N ALA A 273 -17.77 23.80 15.22
CA ALA A 273 -18.72 22.81 15.71
C ALA A 273 -19.30 23.26 17.06
N ARG A 274 -20.57 22.91 17.32
CA ARG A 274 -21.22 23.25 18.60
C ARG A 274 -20.56 22.55 19.79
N ASP A 275 -19.98 21.39 19.55
CA ASP A 275 -19.26 20.53 20.48
C ASP A 275 -17.74 20.56 20.26
N ALA A 276 -17.23 21.59 19.57
CA ALA A 276 -15.81 21.73 19.34
C ALA A 276 -15.03 21.79 20.66
N ASP A 277 -13.89 21.09 20.73
CA ASP A 277 -12.98 21.17 21.86
C ASP A 277 -12.12 22.44 21.75
N LEU A 278 -12.49 23.46 22.52
CA LEU A 278 -11.87 24.78 22.50
C LEU A 278 -11.04 24.98 23.77
N VAL A 279 -9.72 25.09 23.60
CA VAL A 279 -8.77 25.28 24.69
C VAL A 279 -8.03 26.60 24.50
N ILE A 280 -8.17 27.52 25.45
CA ILE A 280 -7.43 28.78 25.50
C ILE A 280 -6.50 28.71 26.70
N ASP A 281 -5.20 28.90 26.48
CA ASP A 281 -4.22 28.97 27.56
C ASP A 281 -4.29 27.73 28.50
N GLY A 282 -4.52 26.56 27.90
CA GLY A 282 -4.59 25.27 28.60
C GLY A 282 -5.91 24.97 29.31
N ARG A 283 -6.93 25.82 29.19
CA ARG A 283 -8.25 25.63 29.83
C ARG A 283 -9.38 25.56 28.81
N PRO A 284 -10.42 24.73 29.03
CA PRO A 284 -11.63 24.77 28.21
C PRO A 284 -12.25 26.16 28.23
N ALA A 285 -12.61 26.69 27.07
CA ALA A 285 -13.13 28.04 26.92
C ALA A 285 -14.15 28.11 25.77
N SER A 286 -14.87 29.22 25.66
CA SER A 286 -15.77 29.47 24.52
C SER A 286 -15.08 30.22 23.38
N LEU A 287 -15.62 30.10 22.16
CA LEU A 287 -15.08 30.78 20.98
C LEU A 287 -15.04 32.31 21.12
N LEU A 288 -16.00 32.88 21.86
CA LEU A 288 -16.12 34.34 22.05
C LEU A 288 -15.05 34.89 23.00
N GLU A 289 -14.42 34.03 23.81
CA GLU A 289 -13.32 34.43 24.70
C GLU A 289 -11.99 34.59 23.95
N LEU A 290 -11.93 34.16 22.69
CA LEU A 290 -10.71 34.16 21.88
C LEU A 290 -10.42 35.57 21.32
N PRO A 291 -9.35 36.25 21.77
CA PRO A 291 -9.04 37.61 21.32
C PRO A 291 -8.55 37.65 19.86
N PRO A 292 -8.88 38.71 19.08
CA PRO A 292 -8.22 38.98 17.81
C PRO A 292 -6.69 39.07 17.97
N GLY A 293 -5.95 38.53 17.01
CA GLY A 293 -4.49 38.44 17.03
C GLY A 293 -3.94 37.19 17.73
N SER A 294 -4.77 36.41 18.42
CA SER A 294 -4.35 35.16 19.05
C SER A 294 -3.80 34.18 18.01
N ARG A 295 -2.71 33.49 18.37
CA ARG A 295 -2.20 32.38 17.57
C ARG A 295 -2.97 31.13 17.93
N ILE A 296 -3.49 30.47 16.90
CA ILE A 296 -4.27 29.26 17.06
C ILE A 296 -3.68 28.12 16.25
N ARG A 297 -3.81 26.92 16.80
CA ARG A 297 -3.79 25.68 16.04
C ARG A 297 -5.20 25.11 16.09
N TYR A 298 -5.73 24.73 14.94
CA TYR A 298 -7.09 24.21 14.86
C TYR A 298 -7.15 23.00 13.94
N VAL A 299 -8.09 22.11 14.25
CA VAL A 299 -8.38 20.91 13.48
C VAL A 299 -9.72 21.13 12.79
N ILE A 300 -9.69 21.08 11.47
CA ILE A 300 -10.89 21.04 10.63
C ILE A 300 -11.22 19.57 10.39
N GLU A 301 -12.52 19.22 10.37
CA GLU A 301 -13.11 17.98 9.85
C GLU A 301 -14.37 18.35 9.07
N ASP A 302 -14.48 17.91 7.81
CA ASP A 302 -15.61 18.22 6.91
C ASP A 302 -15.97 19.73 6.87
N ASP A 303 -14.94 20.58 6.75
CA ASP A 303 -15.02 22.05 6.75
C ASP A 303 -15.53 22.68 8.06
N LEU A 304 -15.66 21.89 9.13
CA LEU A 304 -16.02 22.32 10.48
C LEU A 304 -14.79 22.29 11.39
N VAL A 305 -14.57 23.35 12.17
CA VAL A 305 -13.55 23.33 13.22
C VAL A 305 -14.06 22.50 14.38
N ILE A 306 -13.40 21.37 14.64
CA ILE A 306 -13.75 20.40 15.69
C ILE A 306 -12.87 20.50 16.93
N ALA A 307 -11.68 21.10 16.79
CA ALA A 307 -10.81 21.38 17.92
C ALA A 307 -9.98 22.63 17.63
N LEU A 308 -9.72 23.44 18.66
CA LEU A 308 -8.90 24.64 18.56
C LEU A 308 -8.13 24.83 19.87
N THR A 309 -6.82 25.05 19.74
CA THR A 309 -5.97 25.46 20.85
C THR A 309 -5.40 26.84 20.54
N ALA A 310 -5.58 27.76 21.48
CA ALA A 310 -5.06 29.11 21.40
C ALA A 310 -3.97 29.35 22.43
N HIS A 311 -2.94 30.07 22.00
CA HIS A 311 -1.88 30.56 22.86
C HIS A 311 -1.56 32.00 22.49
N GLY A 312 -1.08 32.78 23.46
CA GLY A 312 -0.61 34.12 23.21
C GLY A 312 0.71 34.17 22.43
N GLN A 313 1.21 35.38 22.28
CA GLN A 313 2.39 35.62 21.48
C GLN A 313 3.66 35.11 22.17
N LEU A 314 4.54 34.46 21.39
CA LEU A 314 5.91 34.24 21.81
C LEU A 314 6.71 35.52 21.59
N ILE A 315 7.18 36.15 22.66
CA ILE A 315 8.06 37.31 22.62
C ILE A 315 9.46 36.93 23.09
N THR A 316 10.47 37.63 22.59
CA THR A 316 11.85 37.43 23.04
C THR A 316 12.38 38.73 23.62
N ALA A 317 12.88 38.67 24.85
CA ALA A 317 13.35 39.84 25.57
C ALA A 317 14.55 39.51 26.46
N LYS A 318 15.29 40.54 26.87
CA LYS A 318 16.40 40.40 27.82
C LYS A 318 15.86 40.57 29.24
N VAL A 319 16.17 39.64 30.14
CA VAL A 319 15.72 39.72 31.54
C VAL A 319 16.44 40.87 32.24
N ALA A 320 15.70 41.83 32.77
CA ALA A 320 16.24 42.97 33.51
C ALA A 320 16.17 42.75 35.03
N SER A 321 15.07 42.16 35.52
CA SER A 321 14.91 41.75 36.91
C SER A 321 13.90 40.61 37.00
N VAL A 322 13.99 39.84 38.09
CA VAL A 322 13.09 38.73 38.40
C VAL A 322 12.40 39.01 39.74
N GLU A 323 11.08 39.10 39.73
CA GLU A 323 10.22 39.22 40.91
C GLU A 323 9.49 37.87 41.16
N PRO A 324 8.89 37.65 42.35
CA PRO A 324 8.14 36.43 42.63
C PRO A 324 6.90 36.23 41.72
N ASP A 325 6.24 37.33 41.35
CA ASP A 325 4.99 37.38 40.60
C ASP A 325 5.12 38.07 39.23
N ALA A 326 6.31 38.59 38.90
CA ALA A 326 6.53 39.33 37.67
C ALA A 326 7.95 39.18 37.12
N LEU A 327 8.11 39.44 35.83
CA LEU A 327 9.38 39.50 35.15
C LEU A 327 9.54 40.89 34.52
N LEU A 328 10.63 41.59 34.84
CA LEU A 328 10.96 42.83 34.14
C LEU A 328 11.88 42.50 32.98
N VAL A 329 11.49 42.92 31.78
CA VAL A 329 12.25 42.62 30.57
C VAL A 329 12.53 43.85 29.72
N SER A 330 13.73 43.91 29.16
CA SER A 330 14.12 44.91 28.18
C SER A 330 13.91 44.35 26.77
N THR A 331 13.06 45.01 26.00
CA THR A 331 12.85 44.73 24.58
C THR A 331 13.64 45.71 23.73
N THR A 332 14.03 45.30 22.53
CA THR A 332 14.78 46.16 21.61
C THR A 332 13.94 47.36 21.21
N GLY A 333 14.40 48.57 21.53
CA GLY A 333 13.72 49.83 21.18
C GLY A 333 12.97 50.52 22.32
N GLN A 334 12.87 49.92 23.52
CA GLN A 334 12.31 50.59 24.70
C GLN A 334 13.40 51.00 25.69
N GLN A 335 13.30 52.23 26.22
CA GLN A 335 14.25 52.77 27.19
C GLN A 335 14.02 52.27 28.63
N GLN A 336 12.81 51.83 28.96
CA GLN A 336 12.46 51.31 30.28
C GLN A 336 12.07 49.83 30.21
N PRO A 337 12.42 49.01 31.22
CA PRO A 337 11.99 47.62 31.28
C PRO A 337 10.47 47.51 31.39
N LEU A 338 9.87 46.60 30.63
CA LEU A 338 8.47 46.24 30.72
C LEU A 338 8.26 45.23 31.85
N ARG A 339 7.37 45.54 32.79
CA ARG A 339 6.95 44.60 33.85
C ARG A 339 5.84 43.70 33.31
N LEU A 340 6.07 42.39 33.29
CA LEU A 340 5.13 41.38 32.83
C LEU A 340 4.71 40.49 34.02
N GLU A 341 3.42 40.33 34.25
CA GLU A 341 2.90 39.46 35.31
C GLU A 341 3.09 37.98 34.95
N LEU A 342 3.39 37.14 35.93
CA LEU A 342 3.50 35.70 35.75
C LEU A 342 2.15 35.02 36.02
N ASP A 343 1.79 34.03 35.21
CA ASP A 343 0.67 33.17 35.55
C ASP A 343 1.00 32.33 36.81
N PRO A 344 0.05 32.07 37.72
CA PRO A 344 0.29 31.22 38.89
C PRO A 344 0.81 29.81 38.56
N LEU A 345 0.55 29.31 37.35
CA LEU A 345 1.05 28.02 36.84
C LEU A 345 2.18 28.19 35.82
N VAL A 346 2.93 29.29 35.87
CA VAL A 346 4.00 29.56 34.91
C VAL A 346 5.02 28.43 34.84
N GLU A 347 5.29 27.95 33.64
CA GLU A 347 6.33 26.96 33.39
C GLU A 347 7.67 27.64 33.09
N VAL A 348 8.71 27.31 33.86
CA VAL A 348 10.04 27.86 33.63
C VAL A 348 11.00 26.76 33.24
N ALA A 349 11.70 26.94 32.13
CA ALA A 349 12.71 26.02 31.63
C ALA A 349 14.02 26.73 31.31
N ILE A 350 15.13 26.18 31.79
CA ILE A 350 16.49 26.63 31.47
C ILE A 350 17.20 25.47 30.77
N ASP A 351 17.68 25.72 29.55
CA ASP A 351 18.35 24.70 28.71
C ASP A 351 17.53 23.40 28.55
N GLY A 352 16.21 23.55 28.45
CA GLY A 352 15.25 22.45 28.28
C GLY A 352 14.93 21.65 29.55
N ARG A 353 15.35 22.11 30.73
CA ARG A 353 15.03 21.47 32.02
C ARG A 353 14.10 22.36 32.86
N PRO A 354 13.10 21.78 33.55
CA PRO A 354 12.27 22.52 34.51
C PRO A 354 13.13 23.22 35.56
N ALA A 355 12.83 24.49 35.82
CA ALA A 355 13.57 25.36 36.72
C ALA A 355 12.60 26.25 37.53
N GLY A 356 13.11 26.90 38.58
CA GLY A 356 12.39 27.94 39.29
C GLY A 356 12.60 29.31 38.66
N ILE A 357 11.63 30.22 38.80
CA ILE A 357 11.74 31.59 38.26
C ILE A 357 12.99 32.33 38.79
N SER A 358 13.33 32.15 40.06
CA SER A 358 14.50 32.77 40.71
C SER A 358 15.84 32.27 40.17
N GLN A 359 15.87 31.19 39.40
CA GLN A 359 17.08 30.63 38.80
C GLN A 359 17.43 31.30 37.46
N ILE A 360 16.54 32.14 36.93
CA ILE A 360 16.78 32.90 35.71
C ILE A 360 17.85 33.96 35.96
N SER A 361 18.96 33.90 35.22
CA SER A 361 20.01 34.90 35.34
C SER A 361 19.63 36.22 34.66
N ILE A 362 19.81 37.33 35.39
CA ILE A 362 19.64 38.68 34.86
C ILE A 362 20.55 38.87 33.64
N GLY A 363 20.03 39.52 32.61
CA GLY A 363 20.70 39.75 31.35
C GLY A 363 20.60 38.60 30.34
N SER A 364 20.03 37.45 30.73
CA SER A 364 19.75 36.35 29.81
C SER A 364 18.70 36.74 28.78
N LYS A 365 18.81 36.17 27.57
CA LYS A 365 17.76 36.26 26.56
C LYS A 365 16.72 35.17 26.84
N ALA A 366 15.49 35.59 27.12
CA ALA A 366 14.38 34.70 27.43
C ALA A 366 13.33 34.76 26.31
N SER A 367 12.78 33.60 25.98
CA SER A 367 11.55 33.46 25.19
C SER A 367 10.38 33.33 26.15
N LEU A 368 9.43 34.25 26.05
CA LEU A 368 8.26 34.32 26.92
C LEU A 368 7.02 33.99 26.09
N LEU A 369 6.31 32.94 26.49
CA LEU A 369 4.98 32.67 25.95
C LEU A 369 3.98 33.49 26.74
N MET A 370 3.34 34.45 26.08
CA MET A 370 2.28 35.25 26.68
C MET A 370 0.96 34.47 26.69
N SER A 371 0.05 34.84 27.59
CA SER A 371 -1.37 34.49 27.51
C SER A 371 -2.02 35.15 26.28
N THR A 372 -3.14 34.60 25.83
CA THR A 372 -3.89 35.12 24.68
C THR A 372 -4.31 36.59 24.82
N ASP A 373 -4.58 37.06 26.04
CA ASP A 373 -4.88 38.47 26.35
C ASP A 373 -3.64 39.38 26.42
N GLY A 374 -2.44 38.81 26.32
CA GLY A 374 -1.15 39.53 26.37
C GLY A 374 -0.78 40.07 27.75
N ARG A 375 -1.51 39.72 28.82
CA ARG A 375 -1.29 40.30 30.16
C ARG A 375 -0.33 39.50 31.02
N ARG A 376 -0.26 38.19 30.82
CA ARG A 376 0.52 37.27 31.66
C ARG A 376 1.53 36.47 30.86
N VAL A 377 2.59 36.06 31.53
CA VAL A 377 3.58 35.11 31.03
C VAL A 377 3.21 33.72 31.51
N MET A 378 2.94 32.84 30.55
CA MET A 378 2.56 31.45 30.79
C MET A 378 3.75 30.50 30.81
N ALA A 379 4.79 30.81 30.04
CA ALA A 379 6.03 30.04 30.07
C ALA A 379 7.25 30.93 29.81
N VAL A 380 8.36 30.60 30.46
CA VAL A 380 9.65 31.27 30.30
C VAL A 380 10.68 30.22 29.92
N THR A 381 11.29 30.35 28.74
CA THR A 381 12.41 29.52 28.33
C THR A 381 13.67 30.36 28.16
N VAL A 382 14.74 29.95 28.84
CA VAL A 382 16.07 30.56 28.71
C VAL A 382 17.02 29.54 28.11
N ALA A 383 17.67 29.90 27.01
CA ALA A 383 18.75 29.11 26.43
C ALA A 383 20.07 29.83 26.71
N THR A 384 21.02 29.13 27.32
CA THR A 384 22.39 29.62 27.41
C THR A 384 23.02 29.54 26.02
N PRO A 385 23.66 30.61 25.52
CA PRO A 385 24.38 30.52 24.26
C PRO A 385 25.49 29.47 24.41
N LYS A 386 25.46 28.43 23.57
CA LYS A 386 26.61 27.51 23.44
C LYS A 386 27.84 28.36 23.14
N ALA A 387 28.80 28.38 24.05
CA ALA A 387 30.09 29.01 23.81
C ALA A 387 30.64 28.49 22.47
N ASP A 388 31.01 29.41 21.59
CA ASP A 388 31.60 29.09 20.30
C ASP A 388 32.83 28.18 20.51
N LEU A 389 32.72 26.91 20.14
CA LEU A 389 33.84 25.98 19.97
C LEU A 389 34.65 26.33 18.71
N ARG A 390 35.02 27.61 18.56
CA ARG A 390 35.88 28.12 17.48
C ARG A 390 36.91 29.13 17.99
N SER A 391 37.64 28.84 19.07
CA SER A 391 38.88 29.56 19.37
C SER A 391 39.93 28.82 20.21
N SER A 392 40.02 27.48 20.11
CA SER A 392 41.14 26.74 20.70
C SER A 392 41.65 25.62 19.79
N LYS A 393 42.19 26.00 18.62
CA LYS A 393 43.20 25.15 17.98
C LYS A 393 44.52 25.32 18.75
N PRO A 394 45.13 24.24 19.28
CA PRO A 394 46.48 24.31 19.80
C PRO A 394 47.46 24.58 18.65
N LYS A 395 48.40 25.48 18.89
CA LYS A 395 49.50 25.80 17.97
C LYS A 395 50.38 24.55 17.79
N PRO A 396 50.60 24.02 16.56
CA PRO A 396 51.47 22.87 16.38
C PRO A 396 52.93 23.28 16.65
N GLY A 397 53.62 22.45 17.44
CA GLY A 397 55.01 22.64 17.82
C GLY A 397 55.96 22.64 16.63
N LYS A 398 56.99 23.48 16.71
CA LYS A 398 58.12 23.49 15.76
C LYS A 398 58.88 22.15 15.87
N PRO A 399 59.18 21.46 14.75
CA PRO A 399 60.16 20.38 14.74
C PRO A 399 61.57 20.98 14.80
N GLY A 400 62.41 20.45 15.68
CA GLY A 400 63.85 20.71 15.70
C GLY A 400 64.63 19.56 15.06
N ALA A 401 65.66 19.94 14.30
CA ALA A 401 66.90 19.26 13.87
C ALA A 401 67.25 19.86 12.48
N ASP A 402 68.48 20.24 12.11
CA ASP A 402 69.77 19.64 12.45
C ASP A 402 70.95 20.63 12.22
N ARG A 403 72.12 20.25 12.75
CA ARG A 403 73.46 20.90 12.67
C ARG A 403 74.00 21.11 11.23
N LEU A 404 74.84 22.14 11.01
CA LEU A 404 76.31 22.00 10.82
C LEU A 404 77.00 23.36 10.53
N ASP A 405 78.07 23.58 11.30
CA ASP A 405 79.34 24.31 11.11
C ASP A 405 79.60 25.18 9.85
N SER A 406 80.15 26.38 10.08
CA SER A 406 81.58 26.73 9.83
C SER A 406 81.81 28.16 9.31
N ASP A 407 82.84 28.76 9.90
CA ASP A 407 83.73 29.82 9.41
C ASP A 407 83.23 31.25 9.13
N GLY A 408 83.81 32.17 9.91
CA GLY A 408 84.03 33.57 9.52
C GLY A 408 85.10 33.70 8.42
N PRO A 409 85.45 34.93 7.98
CA PRO A 409 86.19 35.82 8.88
C PRO A 409 85.85 37.32 8.78
N ALA A 410 86.18 38.00 9.89
CA ALA A 410 86.77 39.33 10.08
C ALA A 410 86.75 40.34 8.90
N ARG A 411 86.43 41.62 9.17
CA ARG A 411 87.35 42.73 9.56
C ARG A 411 86.64 44.12 9.47
N PRO A 412 87.25 45.28 9.82
CA PRO A 412 86.75 46.15 10.90
C PRO A 412 86.53 47.62 10.46
N GLY A 413 86.18 48.49 11.42
CA GLY A 413 86.44 49.93 11.30
C GLY A 413 85.44 50.78 12.08
N GLY A 414 85.91 51.42 13.16
CA GLY A 414 85.21 52.53 13.83
C GLY A 414 85.21 53.81 12.97
N PRO A 415 85.22 55.03 13.53
CA PRO A 415 85.50 55.42 14.92
C PRO A 415 84.27 55.62 15.83
#